data_AF-A0AAW7GM49-F1
#
_entry.id   AF-A0AAW7GM49-F1
#
_cell.length_a   1.000
_cell.length_b   1.000
_cell.length_c   1.000
_cell.angle_alpha   90.00
_cell.angle_beta   90.00
_cell.angle_gamma   90.00
#
_symmetry.space_group_name_H-M   'P 1'
#
loop_
_entity.id
_entity.type
_entity.pdbx_description
1 polymer ?
#
loop_
_entity_poly.entity_id
_entity_poly.type
_entity_poly.pdbx_seq_one_letter_code
_entity_poly.pdbx_strand_id
1 'polypeptide(L)'
;MFNFLETLNRLINQKTTQEVPQEYSTEQLLQWATGCMLEGLPDKFYEARISCFRNIDNEGRTAIASIHDVKLTIESEYTPFYPPDDLYATHCIEKILAGNNWSQATITFNPETTAFTWE
;
A
#
# COMPACT_ATOMS: atom_id res chain seq x y z
N MET A 1 -24.95 19.32 31.27
CA MET A 1 -25.21 19.99 29.97
C MET A 1 -23.93 19.94 29.18
N PHE A 2 -23.92 19.24 28.04
CA PHE A 2 -22.72 19.14 27.19
C PHE A 2 -22.54 20.47 26.44
N ASN A 3 -21.43 21.17 26.69
CA ASN A 3 -21.10 22.43 26.03
C ASN A 3 -20.72 22.16 24.57
N PHE A 4 -21.72 22.21 23.68
CA PHE A 4 -21.57 22.09 22.23
C PHE A 4 -20.57 23.08 21.59
N LEU A 5 -20.29 24.18 22.29
CA LEU A 5 -19.37 25.24 21.84
C LEU A 5 -17.89 24.83 21.94
N GLU A 6 -17.50 24.01 22.92
CA GLU A 6 -16.11 23.57 23.06
C GLU A 6 -15.73 22.51 22.03
N THR A 7 -16.68 21.64 21.69
CA THR A 7 -16.51 20.64 20.61
C THR A 7 -16.37 21.30 19.24
N LEU A 8 -17.10 22.38 18.97
CA LEU A 8 -16.99 23.13 17.70
C LEU A 8 -15.65 23.86 17.60
N ASN A 9 -15.17 24.51 18.66
CA ASN A 9 -13.84 25.14 18.67
C ASN A 9 -12.71 24.11 18.44
N ARG A 10 -12.87 22.90 18.97
CA ARG A 10 -11.91 21.80 18.74
C ARG A 10 -11.87 21.35 17.28
N LEU A 11 -13.02 21.30 16.61
CA LEU A 11 -13.13 20.93 15.19
C LEU A 11 -12.59 22.02 14.25
N ILE A 12 -12.78 23.30 14.60
CA ILE A 12 -12.31 24.42 13.78
C ILE A 12 -10.78 24.56 13.85
N ASN A 13 -10.17 24.29 15.01
CA ASN A 13 -8.71 24.32 15.18
C ASN A 13 -7.98 23.11 14.57
N GLN A 14 -8.69 22.07 14.11
CA GLN A 14 -8.09 20.90 13.47
C GLN A 14 -7.90 21.06 11.96
N LYS A 15 -8.26 22.20 11.36
CA LYS A 15 -7.89 22.54 9.96
C LYS A 15 -6.45 23.02 9.83
N THR A 16 -5.54 22.32 10.47
CA THR A 16 -4.15 22.27 10.02
C THR A 16 -4.04 20.92 9.33
N THR A 17 -3.60 20.88 8.08
CA THR A 17 -3.21 19.65 7.39
C THR A 17 -2.18 18.96 8.28
N GLN A 18 -2.65 18.10 9.19
CA GLN A 18 -1.78 17.28 10.01
C GLN A 18 -1.24 16.25 9.04
N GLU A 19 0.03 16.40 8.67
CA GLU A 19 0.84 15.25 8.26
C GLU A 19 0.63 14.21 9.35
N VAL A 20 -0.17 13.17 9.05
CA VAL A 20 -0.35 12.05 9.95
C VAL A 20 1.05 11.47 10.13
N PRO A 21 1.64 11.50 11.34
CA PRO A 21 2.98 10.98 11.53
C PRO A 21 2.99 9.52 11.08
N GLN A 22 3.82 9.19 10.10
CA GLN A 22 3.95 7.82 9.64
C GLN A 22 4.53 6.99 10.79
N GLU A 23 3.71 6.11 11.37
CA GLU A 23 4.06 5.32 12.56
C GLU A 23 5.26 4.39 12.31
N TYR A 24 5.48 4.01 11.05
CA TYR A 24 6.51 3.08 10.61
C TYR A 24 7.28 3.66 9.42
N SER A 25 8.57 3.35 9.30
CA SER A 25 9.34 3.79 8.12
C SER A 25 8.85 3.09 6.85
N THR A 26 9.13 3.71 5.70
CA THR A 26 8.81 3.12 4.40
C THR A 26 9.49 1.76 4.23
N GLU A 27 10.74 1.62 4.63
CA GLU A 27 11.49 0.37 4.55
C GLU A 27 10.86 -0.74 5.39
N GLN A 28 10.36 -0.41 6.60
CA GLN A 28 9.67 -1.37 7.45
C GLN A 28 8.36 -1.85 6.81
N LEU A 29 7.57 -0.93 6.28
CA LEU A 29 6.31 -1.26 5.59
C LEU A 29 6.55 -2.09 4.33
N LEU A 30 7.60 -1.77 3.56
CA LEU A 30 8.00 -2.57 2.41
C LEU A 30 8.44 -3.98 2.81
N GLN A 31 9.25 -4.12 3.87
CA GLN A 31 9.68 -5.43 4.38
C GLN A 31 8.49 -6.29 4.79
N TRP A 32 7.53 -5.74 5.53
CA TRP A 32 6.35 -6.50 5.93
C TRP A 32 5.46 -6.87 4.74
N ALA A 33 5.23 -5.94 3.81
CA ALA A 33 4.48 -6.22 2.59
C ALA A 33 5.11 -7.37 1.78
N THR A 34 6.41 -7.33 1.55
CA THR A 34 7.12 -8.40 0.83
C THR A 34 7.15 -9.71 1.62
N GLY A 35 7.28 -9.65 2.94
CA GLY A 35 7.26 -10.82 3.82
C GLY A 35 5.96 -11.61 3.70
N CYS A 36 4.81 -10.94 3.75
CA CYS A 36 3.51 -11.58 3.59
C CYS A 36 3.33 -12.19 2.19
N MET A 37 3.82 -11.52 1.15
CA MET A 37 3.72 -12.04 -0.22
C MET A 37 4.59 -13.27 -0.47
N LEU A 38 5.76 -13.37 0.18
CA LEU A 38 6.68 -14.51 0.03
C LEU A 38 6.04 -15.85 0.42
N GLU A 39 5.08 -15.86 1.36
CA GLU A 39 4.38 -17.08 1.77
C GLU A 39 3.56 -17.72 0.64
N GLY A 40 3.14 -16.94 -0.37
CA GLY A 40 2.40 -17.42 -1.53
C GLY A 40 3.27 -17.74 -2.75
N LEU A 41 4.59 -17.61 -2.65
CA LEU A 41 5.53 -17.74 -3.76
C LEU A 41 6.35 -19.04 -3.66
N PRO A 42 6.85 -19.57 -4.79
CA PRO A 42 7.82 -20.65 -4.75
C PRO A 42 9.16 -20.18 -4.16
N ASP A 43 9.94 -21.10 -3.60
CA ASP A 43 11.29 -20.80 -3.06
C ASP A 43 12.22 -20.08 -4.05
N LYS A 44 12.00 -20.31 -5.35
CA LYS A 44 12.76 -19.70 -6.44
C LYS A 44 11.81 -19.03 -7.42
N PHE A 45 11.98 -17.72 -7.57
CA PHE A 45 11.34 -16.89 -8.58
C PHE A 45 12.32 -15.79 -8.98
N TYR A 46 12.11 -15.20 -10.16
CA TYR A 46 12.94 -14.10 -10.63
C TYR A 46 12.49 -12.78 -10.01
N GLU A 47 11.19 -12.52 -10.04
CA GLU A 47 10.61 -11.27 -9.56
C GLU A 47 9.12 -11.46 -9.27
N ALA A 48 8.63 -10.83 -8.21
CA ALA A 48 7.22 -10.73 -7.90
C ALA A 48 6.83 -9.26 -7.74
N ARG A 49 5.55 -8.95 -7.94
CA ARG A 49 5.03 -7.61 -7.74
C ARG A 49 3.62 -7.61 -7.20
N ILE A 50 3.31 -6.56 -6.46
CA ILE A 50 1.95 -6.10 -6.19
C ILE A 50 1.77 -4.74 -6.84
N SER A 51 0.71 -4.60 -7.63
CA SER A 51 0.29 -3.33 -8.23
C SER A 51 -1.06 -2.92 -7.68
N CYS A 52 -1.13 -1.77 -7.02
CA CYS A 52 -2.35 -1.18 -6.49
C CYS A 52 -2.82 -0.05 -7.40
N PHE A 53 -4.12 -0.02 -7.67
CA PHE A 53 -4.80 1.02 -8.44
C PHE A 53 -5.85 1.67 -7.56
N ARG A 54 -5.70 2.97 -7.32
CA ARG A 54 -6.57 3.74 -6.45
C ARG A 54 -7.56 4.55 -7.27
N ASN A 55 -8.84 4.38 -6.95
CA ASN A 55 -9.93 5.15 -7.53
C ASN A 55 -10.67 5.90 -6.42
N ILE A 56 -10.94 7.18 -6.64
CA ILE A 56 -11.77 8.01 -5.77
C ILE A 56 -13.00 8.40 -6.57
N ASP A 57 -14.18 8.05 -6.06
CA ASP A 57 -15.43 8.46 -6.71
C ASP A 57 -15.82 9.91 -6.39
N ASN A 58 -16.92 10.37 -7.01
CA ASN A 58 -17.42 11.74 -6.84
C ASN A 58 -17.87 12.06 -5.40
N GLU A 59 -18.07 11.06 -4.55
CA GLU A 59 -18.41 11.23 -3.13
C GLU A 59 -17.17 11.20 -2.22
N GLY A 60 -15.97 11.03 -2.80
CA GLY A 60 -14.71 10.92 -2.07
C GLY A 60 -14.45 9.53 -1.48
N ARG A 61 -15.24 8.51 -1.84
CA ARG A 61 -14.98 7.13 -1.40
C ARG A 61 -13.80 6.57 -2.18
N THR A 62 -12.88 5.92 -1.47
CA THR A 62 -11.70 5.28 -2.07
C THR A 62 -11.96 3.79 -2.27
N ALA A 63 -11.68 3.29 -3.47
CA ALA A 63 -11.58 1.87 -3.78
C ALA A 63 -10.17 1.58 -4.28
N ILE A 64 -9.59 0.46 -3.82
CA ILE A 64 -8.28 0.00 -4.25
C ILE A 64 -8.43 -1.38 -4.86
N ALA A 65 -7.96 -1.54 -6.09
CA ALA A 65 -7.76 -2.83 -6.71
C ALA A 65 -6.28 -3.20 -6.60
N SER A 66 -5.98 -4.47 -6.28
CA SER A 66 -4.63 -4.99 -6.24
C SER A 66 -4.47 -6.17 -7.22
N ILE A 67 -3.31 -6.22 -7.88
CA ILE A 67 -2.90 -7.32 -8.75
C ILE A 67 -1.57 -7.85 -8.23
N HIS A 68 -1.50 -9.18 -8.07
CA HIS A 68 -0.32 -9.89 -7.59
C HIS A 68 0.21 -10.78 -8.72
N ASP A 69 1.41 -10.49 -9.20
CA ASP A 69 2.03 -11.22 -10.31
C ASP A 69 3.43 -11.72 -9.94
N VAL A 70 3.80 -12.87 -10.48
CA VAL A 70 5.13 -13.46 -10.37
C VAL A 70 5.70 -13.79 -11.74
N LYS A 71 7.00 -13.57 -11.87
CA LYS A 71 7.86 -13.96 -12.98
C LYS A 71 8.83 -15.03 -12.47
N LEU A 72 8.81 -16.23 -13.05
CA LEU A 72 9.64 -17.35 -12.59
C LEU A 72 11.07 -17.30 -13.12
N THR A 73 11.27 -16.80 -14.33
CA THR A 73 12.61 -16.59 -14.94
C THR A 73 12.68 -15.20 -15.58
N ILE A 74 13.86 -14.78 -16.04
CA ILE A 74 14.01 -13.49 -16.71
C ILE A 74 13.26 -13.44 -18.05
N GLU A 75 12.97 -14.57 -18.67
CA GLU A 75 12.27 -14.70 -19.96
C GLU A 75 10.77 -15.02 -19.83
N SER A 76 10.29 -15.45 -18.66
CA SER A 76 8.88 -15.82 -18.51
C SER A 76 7.96 -14.59 -18.46
N GLU A 77 6.72 -14.71 -18.89
CA GLU A 77 5.71 -13.67 -18.65
C GLU A 77 5.33 -13.58 -17.16
N TYR A 78 4.71 -12.47 -16.77
CA TYR A 78 4.06 -12.38 -15.46
C TYR A 78 2.82 -13.27 -15.42
N THR A 79 2.68 -14.04 -14.35
CA THR A 79 1.51 -14.86 -14.07
C THR A 79 0.94 -14.52 -12.69
N PRO A 80 -0.39 -14.58 -12.50
CA PRO A 80 -0.99 -14.25 -11.22
C PRO A 80 -0.58 -15.25 -10.13
N PHE A 81 -0.42 -14.76 -8.91
CA PHE A 81 -0.31 -15.58 -7.70
C PHE A 81 -1.25 -15.04 -6.62
N TYR A 82 -1.51 -15.83 -5.59
CA TYR A 82 -2.44 -15.48 -4.52
C TYR A 82 -1.73 -15.59 -3.18
N PRO A 83 -1.27 -14.47 -2.58
CA PRO A 83 -0.68 -14.51 -1.24
C PRO A 83 -1.74 -14.91 -0.21
N PRO A 84 -1.34 -15.50 0.94
CA PRO A 84 -2.27 -15.86 2.01
C PRO A 84 -3.05 -14.66 2.59
N ASP A 85 -2.41 -13.48 2.58
CA ASP A 85 -3.02 -12.19 2.92
C ASP A 85 -2.79 -11.20 1.77
N ASP A 86 -3.82 -10.99 0.97
CA ASP A 86 -3.82 -10.10 -0.20
C ASP A 86 -4.12 -8.62 0.16
N LEU A 87 -4.54 -8.36 1.40
CA LEU A 87 -4.89 -7.02 1.89
C LEU A 87 -3.73 -6.37 2.63
N TYR A 88 -2.91 -7.13 3.34
CA TYR A 88 -1.85 -6.56 4.18
C TYR A 88 -0.81 -5.76 3.40
N ALA A 89 -0.36 -6.28 2.26
CA ALA A 89 0.55 -5.56 1.37
C ALA A 89 -0.08 -4.27 0.81
N THR A 90 -1.38 -4.33 0.49
CA THR A 90 -2.16 -3.16 0.06
C THR A 90 -2.21 -2.09 1.16
N HIS A 91 -2.49 -2.47 2.41
CA HIS A 91 -2.50 -1.54 3.54
C HIS A 91 -1.12 -0.92 3.83
N CYS A 92 -0.04 -1.68 3.61
CA CYS A 92 1.31 -1.14 3.73
C CYS A 92 1.56 -0.04 2.70
N ILE A 93 1.13 -0.24 1.45
CA ILE A 93 1.21 0.78 0.39
C ILE A 93 0.38 2.02 0.76
N GLU A 94 -0.85 1.85 1.24
CA GLU A 94 -1.68 2.97 1.70
C GLU A 94 -1.02 3.77 2.82
N LYS A 95 -0.34 3.09 3.77
CA LYS A 95 0.42 3.75 4.84
C LYS A 95 1.65 4.48 4.33
N ILE A 96 2.40 3.91 3.37
CA ILE A 96 3.57 4.57 2.74
C ILE A 96 3.12 5.84 2.01
N LEU A 97 1.98 5.78 1.33
CA LEU A 97 1.46 6.88 0.50
C LEU A 97 0.41 7.73 1.24
N ALA A 98 0.33 7.63 2.56
CA ALA A 98 -0.61 8.42 3.35
C ALA A 98 -0.40 9.93 3.09
N GLY A 99 -1.48 10.64 2.78
CA GLY A 99 -1.44 12.07 2.44
C GLY A 99 -0.95 12.41 1.02
N ASN A 100 -0.49 11.42 0.24
CA ASN A 100 -0.11 11.61 -1.15
C ASN A 100 -1.32 11.40 -2.08
N ASN A 101 -1.37 12.14 -3.18
CA ASN A 101 -2.35 11.93 -4.23
C ASN A 101 -1.78 11.01 -5.31
N TRP A 102 -2.07 9.72 -5.19
CA TRP A 102 -1.59 8.68 -6.10
C TRP A 102 -2.77 7.94 -6.75
N SER A 103 -2.54 7.44 -7.96
CA SER A 103 -3.45 6.58 -8.73
C SER A 103 -2.92 5.17 -8.90
N GLN A 104 -1.60 4.99 -8.94
CA GLN A 104 -0.98 3.66 -9.03
C GLN A 104 0.26 3.57 -8.15
N ALA A 105 0.45 2.41 -7.52
CA ALA A 105 1.62 2.09 -6.74
C ALA A 105 2.05 0.65 -6.98
N THR A 106 3.34 0.39 -7.02
CA THR A 106 3.89 -0.94 -7.29
C THR A 106 5.08 -1.22 -6.39
N ILE A 107 5.03 -2.35 -5.71
CA ILE A 107 6.20 -2.96 -5.07
C ILE A 107 6.66 -4.07 -6.00
N THR A 108 7.92 -4.02 -6.42
CA THR A 108 8.58 -5.07 -7.19
C THR A 108 9.72 -5.63 -6.35
N PHE A 109 9.79 -6.95 -6.21
CA PHE A 109 10.75 -7.57 -5.30
C PHE A 109 11.18 -8.96 -5.73
N ASN A 110 12.32 -9.37 -5.21
CA ASN A 110 12.81 -10.74 -5.18
C ASN A 110 13.47 -10.98 -3.82
N PRO A 111 14.04 -12.18 -3.54
CA PRO A 111 14.66 -12.44 -2.25
C PRO A 111 15.83 -11.50 -1.87
N GLU A 112 16.39 -10.75 -2.83
CA GLU A 112 17.57 -9.91 -2.63
C GLU A 112 17.26 -8.41 -2.65
N THR A 113 16.21 -8.01 -3.36
CA THR A 113 15.94 -6.60 -3.68
C THR A 113 14.45 -6.28 -3.60
N THR A 114 14.16 -5.06 -3.18
CA THR A 114 12.82 -4.49 -3.16
C THR A 114 12.88 -3.08 -3.75
N ALA A 115 11.98 -2.78 -4.68
CA ALA A 115 11.78 -1.48 -5.27
C ALA A 115 10.32 -1.05 -5.08
N PHE A 116 10.12 0.25 -4.91
CA PHE A 116 8.80 0.85 -4.76
C PHE A 116 8.66 2.07 -5.66
N THR A 117 7.61 2.08 -6.48
CA THR A 117 7.30 3.16 -7.43
C THR A 117 5.83 3.52 -7.35
N TRP A 118 5.49 4.79 -7.55
CA TRP A 118 4.11 5.26 -7.57
C TRP A 118 3.96 6.49 -8.47
N GLU A 119 2.72 6.74 -8.90
CA GLU A 119 2.28 7.90 -9.68
C GLU A 119 1.01 8.52 -9.08
#